data_AF-A0A5K0WUR8-F1
#
_entry.id   AF-A0A5K0WUR8-F1
#
_cell.length_a   1.000
_cell.length_b   1.000
_cell.length_c   1.000
_cell.angle_alpha   90.00
_cell.angle_beta   90.00
_cell.angle_gamma   90.00
#
_symmetry.space_group_name_H-M   'P 1'
#
loop_
_entity.id
_entity.type
_entity.pdbx_description
1 polymer ?
#
loop_
_entity_poly.entity_id
_entity_poly.type
_entity_poly.pdbx_seq_one_letter_code
_entity_poly.pdbx_strand_id
1 'polypeptide(L)'
;IKNHGIPDDVVNGMMEVSRDFFRLPESERLKTYSEDTTKTVRLSCSFNVNKEEVGSWRDYLRLHCYPLEDHVRDWPSQPPSF
;
A
#
# COMPACT_ATOMS: atom_id res chain seq x y z
N ILE A 1 11.57 18.64 2.54
CA ILE A 1 13.00 18.50 2.91
C ILE A 1 13.80 18.41 1.60
N LYS A 2 14.94 19.08 1.48
CA LYS A 2 15.84 18.96 0.31
C LYS A 2 17.16 18.31 0.76
N ASN A 3 17.92 17.70 -0.16
CA ASN A 3 19.20 17.03 0.13
C ASN A 3 19.11 15.99 1.27
N HIS A 4 18.04 15.18 1.27
CA HIS A 4 17.78 14.17 2.31
C HIS A 4 18.67 12.93 2.23
N GLY A 5 19.56 12.82 1.24
CA GLY A 5 20.49 11.70 1.09
C GLY A 5 19.88 10.39 0.58
N ILE A 6 18.59 10.40 0.24
CA ILE A 6 17.93 9.25 -0.40
C ILE A 6 18.12 9.40 -1.92
N PRO A 7 18.67 8.38 -2.61
CA PRO A 7 18.83 8.39 -4.05
C PRO A 7 17.50 8.58 -4.81
N ASP A 8 17.54 9.32 -5.92
CA ASP A 8 16.34 9.63 -6.71
C ASP A 8 15.70 8.39 -7.35
N ASP A 9 16.51 7.41 -7.75
CA ASP A 9 16.06 6.14 -8.30
C ASP A 9 15.25 5.32 -7.29
N VAL A 10 15.60 5.35 -6.00
CA VAL A 10 14.83 4.72 -4.92
C VAL A 10 13.45 5.37 -4.78
N VAL A 11 13.39 6.71 -4.81
CA VAL A 11 12.12 7.45 -4.74
C VAL A 11 11.25 7.18 -5.97
N ASN A 12 11.86 7.22 -7.16
CA ASN A 12 11.16 6.97 -8.41
C ASN A 12 10.63 5.53 -8.48
N GLY A 13 11.43 4.54 -8.08
CA GLY A 13 11.01 3.14 -8.03
C GLY A 13 9.82 2.94 -7.10
N MET A 14 9.83 3.53 -5.90
CA MET A 14 8.69 3.46 -4.98
C MET A 14 7.41 4.07 -5.59
N MET A 15 7.54 5.19 -6.30
CA MET A 15 6.41 5.84 -6.97
C MET A 15 5.89 5.00 -8.16
N GLU A 16 6.76 4.33 -8.90
CA GLU A 16 6.40 3.43 -10.00
C GLU A 16 5.67 2.18 -9.50
N VAL A 17 6.23 1.47 -8.52
CA VAL A 17 5.60 0.27 -7.92
C VAL A 17 4.22 0.61 -7.36
N SER A 18 4.08 1.76 -6.69
CA SER A 18 2.80 2.24 -6.17
C SER A 18 1.78 2.47 -7.29
N ARG A 19 2.18 3.13 -8.38
CA ARG A 19 1.29 3.38 -9.54
C ARG A 19 0.86 2.07 -10.19
N ASP A 20 1.79 1.14 -10.35
CA ASP A 20 1.53 -0.14 -11.00
C ASP A 20 0.59 -1.02 -10.18
N PHE A 21 0.77 -1.07 -8.85
CA PHE A 21 -0.17 -1.73 -7.95
C PHE A 21 -1.60 -1.20 -8.09
N PHE A 22 -1.80 0.12 -8.06
CA PHE A 22 -3.15 0.70 -8.15
C PHE A 22 -3.76 0.62 -9.57
N ARG A 23 -2.95 0.37 -10.60
CA ARG A 23 -3.40 0.09 -11.97
C ARG A 23 -3.75 -1.37 -12.23
N LEU A 24 -3.41 -2.28 -11.31
CA LEU A 24 -3.81 -3.68 -11.44
C LEU A 24 -5.33 -3.82 -11.52
N PRO A 25 -5.83 -4.89 -12.19
CA PRO A 25 -7.23 -5.25 -12.13
C PRO A 25 -7.72 -5.29 -10.68
N GLU A 26 -8.98 -4.89 -10.48
CA GLU A 26 -9.58 -4.89 -9.15
C GLU A 26 -9.48 -6.26 -8.47
N SER A 27 -9.67 -7.35 -9.20
CA SER A 27 -9.54 -8.72 -8.70
C SER A 27 -8.16 -9.04 -8.11
N GLU A 28 -7.11 -8.41 -8.61
CA GLU A 28 -5.75 -8.56 -8.06
C GLU A 28 -5.57 -7.72 -6.81
N ARG A 29 -6.00 -6.45 -6.85
CA ARG A 29 -5.91 -5.53 -5.70
C ARG A 29 -6.70 -6.05 -4.50
N LEU A 30 -7.90 -6.56 -4.73
CA LEU A 30 -8.80 -7.08 -3.69
C LEU A 30 -8.24 -8.30 -2.94
N LYS A 31 -7.21 -8.99 -3.44
CA LYS A 31 -6.51 -10.05 -2.69
C LYS A 31 -5.89 -9.53 -1.39
N THR A 32 -5.60 -8.23 -1.33
CA THR A 32 -5.03 -7.56 -0.16
C THR A 32 -6.06 -6.71 0.60
N TYR A 33 -7.32 -6.70 0.17
CA TYR A 33 -8.37 -5.93 0.81
C TYR A 33 -8.79 -6.55 2.16
N SER A 34 -8.98 -5.71 3.17
CA SER A 34 -9.58 -6.14 4.44
C SER A 34 -10.19 -4.98 5.22
N GLU A 35 -11.29 -5.25 5.91
CA GLU A 35 -11.86 -4.34 6.92
C GLU A 35 -11.15 -4.48 8.29
N ASP A 36 -10.41 -5.58 8.51
CA ASP A 36 -9.68 -5.83 9.74
C ASP A 36 -8.47 -4.90 9.85
N THR A 37 -8.57 -3.89 10.72
CA THR A 37 -7.53 -2.89 10.94
C THR A 37 -6.25 -3.45 11.56
N THR A 38 -6.28 -4.68 12.10
CA THR A 38 -5.12 -5.35 12.71
C THR A 38 -4.19 -5.99 11.68
N LYS A 39 -4.66 -6.18 10.43
CA LYS A 39 -3.82 -6.70 9.34
C LYS A 39 -2.61 -5.79 9.07
N THR A 40 -1.46 -6.42 8.93
CA THR A 40 -0.15 -5.80 8.66
C THR A 40 -0.02 -5.31 7.22
N VAL A 41 -0.66 -6.02 6.29
CA VAL A 41 -0.81 -5.64 4.87
C VAL A 41 -2.29 -5.52 4.54
N ARG A 42 -2.71 -4.34 4.09
CA ARG A 42 -4.14 -4.06 3.88
C ARG A 42 -4.39 -2.96 2.87
N LEU A 43 -5.11 -3.30 1.80
CA LEU A 43 -5.80 -2.36 0.93
C LEU A 43 -7.11 -1.94 1.58
N SER A 44 -7.41 -0.66 1.55
CA SER A 44 -8.69 -0.12 2.02
C SER A 44 -9.05 1.16 1.25
N CYS A 45 -10.33 1.50 1.29
CA CYS A 45 -10.87 2.74 0.76
C CYS A 45 -11.33 3.60 1.96
N SER A 46 -11.05 4.89 1.90
CA SER A 46 -11.37 5.86 2.95
C SER A 46 -10.63 5.62 4.29
N PHE A 47 -11.28 5.69 5.46
CA PHE A 47 -10.67 5.40 6.77
C PHE A 47 -11.44 4.33 7.54
N ASN A 48 -12.73 4.53 7.74
CA ASN A 48 -13.63 3.51 8.27
C ASN A 48 -15.03 3.77 7.72
N VAL A 49 -15.32 3.22 6.54
CA VAL A 49 -16.60 3.34 5.85
C VAL A 49 -17.82 2.98 6.72
N ASN A 50 -17.64 2.18 7.77
CA ASN A 50 -18.71 1.78 8.69
C ASN A 50 -18.92 2.76 9.87
N LYS A 51 -18.03 3.73 10.07
CA LYS A 51 -18.07 4.68 11.20
C LYS A 51 -18.00 6.15 10.79
N GLU A 52 -17.57 6.44 9.56
CA GLU A 52 -17.37 7.81 9.11
C GLU A 52 -18.65 8.44 8.56
N GLU A 53 -18.93 9.69 8.95
CA GLU A 53 -20.05 10.48 8.41
C GLU A 53 -19.70 11.11 7.05
N VAL A 54 -18.41 11.33 6.81
CA VAL A 54 -17.87 11.88 5.55
C VAL A 54 -16.69 11.03 5.12
N GLY A 55 -16.80 10.43 3.94
CA GLY A 55 -15.74 9.60 3.36
C GLY A 55 -14.55 10.42 2.85
N SER A 56 -13.36 9.82 2.91
CA SER A 56 -12.16 10.33 2.26
C SER A 56 -12.06 9.80 0.83
N TRP A 57 -11.85 10.70 -0.13
CA TRP A 57 -11.61 10.33 -1.52
C TRP A 57 -10.19 9.77 -1.70
N ARG A 58 -9.99 8.53 -1.27
CA ARG A 58 -8.67 7.87 -1.29
C ARG A 58 -8.80 6.35 -1.18
N ASP A 59 -8.11 5.66 -2.07
CA ASP A 59 -7.67 4.29 -1.86
C ASP A 59 -6.23 4.28 -1.32
N TYR A 60 -5.93 3.36 -0.40
CA TYR A 60 -4.57 3.23 0.13
C TYR A 60 -4.22 1.78 0.46
N LEU A 61 -2.95 1.45 0.28
CA LEU A 61 -2.33 0.21 0.70
C LEU A 61 -1.45 0.53 1.91
N ARG A 62 -1.72 -0.11 3.04
CA ARG A 62 -0.86 -0.06 4.22
C ARG A 62 0.05 -1.28 4.23
N LEU A 63 1.33 -1.03 4.45
CA LEU A 63 2.36 -2.04 4.65
C LEU A 63 3.04 -1.77 5.99
N HIS A 64 3.14 -2.78 6.85
CA HIS A 64 4.10 -2.75 7.93
C HIS A 64 5.46 -3.14 7.36
N CYS A 65 6.51 -2.44 7.79
CA CYS A 65 7.84 -2.57 7.20
C CYS A 65 8.96 -2.72 8.24
N TYR A 66 8.63 -2.75 9.55
CA TYR A 66 9.61 -2.86 10.61
C TYR A 66 9.14 -3.77 11.75
N PRO A 67 9.90 -4.83 12.09
CA PRO A 67 11.08 -5.34 11.37
C PRO A 67 10.71 -5.86 9.97
N LEU A 68 11.59 -5.71 8.98
CA LEU A 68 11.23 -6.00 7.58
C LEU A 68 10.97 -7.50 7.38
N GLU A 69 11.81 -8.33 7.98
CA GLU A 69 11.77 -9.79 7.94
C GLU A 69 10.43 -10.38 8.40
N ASP A 70 9.74 -9.68 9.31
CA ASP A 70 8.46 -10.10 9.88
C ASP A 70 7.27 -9.77 8.97
N HIS A 71 7.45 -8.89 7.98
CA HIS A 71 6.33 -8.35 7.20
C HIS A 71 6.47 -8.54 5.69
N VAL A 72 7.69 -8.56 5.16
CA VAL A 72 7.93 -8.58 3.69
C VAL A 72 7.30 -9.79 3.00
N ARG A 73 7.12 -10.90 3.72
CA ARG A 73 6.49 -12.13 3.19
C ARG A 73 4.99 -11.97 2.91
N ASP A 74 4.34 -11.05 3.61
CA ASP A 74 2.90 -10.79 3.49
C ASP A 74 2.60 -9.68 2.46
N TRP A 75 3.63 -9.01 1.94
CA TRP A 75 3.47 -7.94 0.95
C TRP A 75 2.89 -8.49 -0.37
N PRO A 76 2.23 -7.64 -1.19
CA PRO A 76 1.73 -8.06 -2.48
C PRO A 76 2.85 -8.62 -3.36
N SER A 77 2.62 -9.74 -4.03
CA SER A 77 3.54 -10.29 -5.05
C SER A 77 3.27 -9.76 -6.47
N GLN A 78 2.28 -8.86 -6.59
CA GLN A 78 1.92 -8.17 -7.82
C GLN A 78 1.84 -6.66 -7.54
N PRO A 79 2.37 -5.81 -8.42
CA PRO A 79 3.19 -6.13 -9.60
C PRO A 79 4.50 -6.85 -9.24
N PRO A 80 5.19 -7.53 -10.18
CA PRO A 80 6.46 -8.23 -9.92
C PRO A 80 7.61 -7.33 -9.44
N SER A 81 7.43 -6.02 -9.53
CA SER A 81 8.36 -4.99 -9.06
C SER A 81 8.24 -4.70 -7.56
N PHE A 82 7.33 -5.36 -6.84
CA PHE A 82 7.20 -5.28 -5.38
C PHE A 82 8.32 -6.00 -4.63
#